data_AF-A0A7Y5NCC7-F1
#
_entry.id   AF-A0A7Y5NCC7-F1
#
_cell.length_a   1.000
_cell.length_b   1.000
_cell.length_c   1.000
_cell.angle_alpha   90.00
_cell.angle_beta   90.00
_cell.angle_gamma   90.00
#
_symmetry.space_group_name_H-M   'P 1'
#
loop_
_entity.id
_entity.type
_entity.pdbx_description
1 polymer ?
#
loop_
_entity_poly.entity_id
_entity_poly.type
_entity_poly.pdbx_seq_one_letter_code
_entity_poly.pdbx_strand_id
1 'polypeptide(L)'
;MPNQIFKRVGFVCALLWAAWCASSAWAQSQNSRALAFFKTGNEERDLQRKAAAYQRAVEIDSTFAEAYYNLGMVYKQLQDYPRTEQYLRKANSFKPNRFTSEQRNRLLYELALALKKQKKAAEAESMLREAKANITDKKLRSMASFELGKLLFEANRVADALEELRDGQRIDASSQTYFKNLIQIAERNLALQAQYDRATQAEKRGEWQEARALFTQIQTQKADFNDV
;
A
#
# COMPACT_ATOMS: atom_id res chain seq x y z
N MET A 1 62.88 26.47 22.70
CA MET A 1 62.14 26.34 21.43
C MET A 1 61.74 24.88 21.24
N PRO A 2 60.43 24.56 21.27
CA PRO A 2 59.91 23.65 20.25
C PRO A 2 58.50 24.09 19.83
N ASN A 3 58.41 24.64 18.62
CA ASN A 3 57.15 24.95 17.96
C ASN A 3 57.40 24.57 16.50
N GLN A 4 56.58 23.68 15.93
CA GLN A 4 56.35 23.46 14.47
C GLN A 4 55.65 22.09 14.19
N ILE A 5 55.59 21.14 15.14
CA ILE A 5 54.92 19.84 14.90
C ILE A 5 53.39 19.91 15.18
N PHE A 6 52.94 20.77 16.11
CA PHE A 6 51.54 20.80 16.53
C PHE A 6 50.57 21.54 15.59
N LYS A 7 51.06 22.19 14.53
CA LYS A 7 50.19 22.90 13.57
C LYS A 7 49.73 22.06 12.37
N ARG A 8 50.20 20.81 12.22
CA ARG A 8 49.81 19.95 11.07
C ARG A 8 48.83 18.81 11.40
N VAL A 9 48.61 18.50 12.68
CA VAL A 9 47.67 17.42 13.09
C VAL A 9 46.22 17.92 13.17
N GLY A 10 46.00 19.21 13.46
CA GLY A 10 44.65 19.79 13.54
C GLY A 10 43.90 19.90 12.20
N PHE A 11 44.61 19.86 11.07
CA PHE A 11 43.99 20.03 9.74
C PHE A 11 43.50 18.71 9.12
N VAL A 12 44.05 17.56 9.54
CA VAL A 12 43.66 16.25 8.99
C VAL A 12 42.38 15.71 9.64
N CYS A 13 42.14 16.01 10.93
CA CYS A 13 40.89 15.63 11.60
C CYS A 13 39.69 16.49 11.16
N ALA A 14 39.91 17.76 10.77
CA ALA A 14 38.82 18.62 10.27
C ALA A 14 38.28 18.15 8.90
N LEU A 15 39.12 17.57 8.04
CA LEU A 15 38.70 17.04 6.74
C LEU A 15 38.00 15.67 6.84
N LEU A 16 38.29 14.87 7.88
CA LEU A 16 37.59 13.61 8.14
C LEU A 16 36.26 13.80 8.87
N TRP A 17 36.09 14.89 9.63
CA TRP A 17 34.77 15.29 10.16
C TRP A 17 33.89 15.99 9.12
N ALA A 18 34.46 16.77 8.21
CA ALA A 18 33.72 17.33 7.07
C ALA A 18 33.26 16.22 6.08
N ALA A 19 33.97 15.10 5.99
CA ALA A 19 33.52 13.91 5.25
C ALA A 19 32.39 13.14 5.96
N TRP A 20 32.24 13.29 7.28
CA TRP A 20 31.16 12.67 8.06
C TRP A 20 29.93 13.57 8.22
N CYS A 21 30.08 14.88 8.04
CA CYS A 21 28.98 15.85 7.96
C CYS A 21 28.48 16.10 6.51
N ALA A 22 28.97 15.35 5.52
CA ALA A 22 28.38 15.32 4.17
C ALA A 22 27.28 14.24 4.02
N SER A 23 27.04 13.41 5.05
CA SER A 23 26.07 12.31 4.98
C SER A 23 24.69 12.61 5.58
N SER A 24 24.39 13.87 5.88
CA SER A 24 23.08 14.26 6.37
C SER A 24 22.59 15.52 5.66
N ALA A 25 21.90 15.33 4.53
CA ALA A 25 20.67 16.04 4.14
C ALA A 25 20.52 16.07 2.61
N TRP A 26 19.44 15.44 2.11
CA TRP A 26 18.89 15.47 0.74
C TRP A 26 19.76 14.81 -0.35
N ALA A 27 19.37 13.69 -0.95
CA ALA A 27 18.34 13.54 -2.00
C ALA A 27 18.97 13.33 -3.39
N GLN A 28 18.23 12.67 -4.27
CA GLN A 28 18.48 12.50 -5.71
C GLN A 28 19.78 11.79 -6.14
N SER A 29 19.79 11.36 -7.41
CA SER A 29 20.95 10.76 -8.06
C SER A 29 22.18 11.67 -7.92
N GLN A 30 23.33 11.08 -7.58
CA GLN A 30 24.63 11.80 -7.58
C GLN A 30 25.13 12.06 -9.01
N ASN A 31 24.50 11.43 -10.00
CA ASN A 31 24.78 11.62 -11.41
C ASN A 31 23.87 12.71 -12.00
N SER A 32 24.49 13.79 -12.51
CA SER A 32 23.78 14.93 -13.10
C SER A 32 22.98 14.57 -14.35
N ARG A 33 23.44 13.60 -15.15
CA ARG A 33 22.71 13.12 -16.35
C ARG A 33 21.46 12.35 -15.95
N ALA A 34 21.55 11.46 -14.97
CA ALA A 34 20.38 10.74 -14.46
C ALA A 34 19.36 11.73 -13.85
N LEU A 35 19.84 12.75 -13.13
CA LEU A 35 18.97 13.80 -12.59
C LEU A 35 18.28 14.61 -13.70
N ALA A 36 18.97 14.91 -14.81
CA ALA A 36 18.37 15.60 -15.95
C ALA A 36 17.21 14.80 -16.54
N PHE A 37 17.41 13.50 -16.81
CA PHE A 37 16.34 12.62 -17.30
C PHE A 37 15.19 12.47 -16.31
N PHE A 38 15.49 12.40 -15.01
CA PHE A 38 14.45 12.37 -13.98
C PHE A 38 13.59 13.64 -13.97
N LYS A 39 14.22 14.82 -14.11
CA LYS A 39 13.49 16.09 -14.23
C LYS A 39 12.63 16.14 -15.48
N THR A 40 13.16 15.70 -16.64
CA THR A 40 12.37 15.52 -17.87
C THR A 40 11.14 14.67 -17.60
N GLY A 41 11.29 13.49 -16.98
CA GLY A 41 10.16 12.62 -16.64
C GLY A 41 9.12 13.30 -15.72
N ASN A 42 9.54 14.16 -14.80
CA ASN A 42 8.59 14.89 -13.94
C ASN A 42 7.72 15.88 -14.73
N GLU A 43 8.27 16.48 -15.79
CA GLU A 43 7.61 17.48 -16.64
C GLU A 43 6.79 16.84 -17.77
N GLU A 44 7.12 15.60 -18.16
CA GLU A 44 6.39 14.87 -19.19
C GLU A 44 4.94 14.54 -18.78
N ARG A 45 4.02 14.84 -19.69
CA ARG A 45 2.59 14.49 -19.56
C ARG A 45 2.25 13.14 -20.18
N ASP A 46 2.93 12.78 -21.26
CA ASP A 46 2.74 11.50 -21.92
C ASP A 46 3.38 10.38 -21.10
N LEU A 47 2.60 9.35 -20.76
CA LEU A 47 3.04 8.28 -19.86
C LEU A 47 4.20 7.46 -20.45
N GLN A 48 4.25 7.29 -21.77
CA GLN A 48 5.31 6.51 -22.42
C GLN A 48 6.63 7.28 -22.43
N ARG A 49 6.60 8.57 -22.79
CA ARG A 49 7.78 9.45 -22.73
C ARG A 49 8.27 9.62 -21.30
N LYS A 50 7.35 9.76 -20.35
CA LYS A 50 7.65 9.82 -18.92
C LYS A 50 8.35 8.56 -18.42
N ALA A 51 7.83 7.38 -18.77
CA ALA A 51 8.48 6.10 -18.46
C ALA A 51 9.88 6.02 -19.08
N ALA A 52 10.03 6.39 -20.35
CA ALA A 52 11.32 6.38 -21.04
C ALA A 52 12.35 7.30 -20.36
N ALA A 53 11.94 8.50 -19.92
CA ALA A 53 12.82 9.43 -19.20
C ALA A 53 13.29 8.85 -17.86
N TYR A 54 12.39 8.29 -17.04
CA TYR A 54 12.81 7.64 -15.80
C TYR A 54 13.63 6.37 -16.03
N GLN A 55 13.34 5.61 -17.09
CA GLN A 55 14.14 4.45 -17.51
C GLN A 55 15.58 4.86 -17.82
N ARG A 56 15.79 5.95 -18.57
CA ARG A 56 17.14 6.52 -18.80
C ARG A 56 17.81 6.95 -17.51
N ALA A 57 17.06 7.52 -16.57
CA ALA A 57 17.61 7.93 -15.28
C ALA A 57 18.16 6.73 -14.49
N VAL A 58 17.42 5.61 -14.43
CA VAL A 58 17.86 4.40 -13.70
C VAL A 58 18.90 3.57 -14.45
N GLU A 59 19.00 3.70 -15.77
CA GLU A 59 20.11 3.13 -16.57
C GLU A 59 21.44 3.82 -16.26
N ILE A 60 21.40 5.14 -16.03
CA ILE A 60 22.58 5.95 -15.75
C ILE A 60 22.97 5.88 -14.26
N ASP A 61 21.99 5.90 -13.36
CA ASP A 61 22.19 5.69 -11.92
C ASP A 61 21.24 4.58 -11.42
N SER A 62 21.78 3.35 -11.37
CA SER A 62 21.06 2.17 -10.89
C SER A 62 20.75 2.19 -9.38
N THR A 63 21.17 3.23 -8.66
CA THR A 63 20.86 3.46 -7.24
C THR A 63 19.81 4.54 -7.01
N PHE A 64 19.24 5.10 -8.09
CA PHE A 64 18.28 6.21 -8.03
C PHE A 64 16.88 5.72 -7.61
N ALA A 65 16.71 5.48 -6.32
CA ALA A 65 15.49 4.93 -5.72
C ALA A 65 14.20 5.69 -6.10
N GLU A 66 14.27 7.02 -6.16
CA GLU A 66 13.13 7.87 -6.50
C GLU A 66 12.70 7.74 -7.97
N ALA A 67 13.67 7.56 -8.88
CA ALA A 67 13.38 7.28 -10.29
C ALA A 67 12.72 5.91 -10.45
N TYR A 68 13.15 4.90 -9.70
CA TYR A 68 12.46 3.60 -9.67
C TYR A 68 11.03 3.71 -9.12
N TYR A 69 10.83 4.45 -8.02
CA TYR A 69 9.50 4.67 -7.46
C TYR A 69 8.58 5.35 -8.50
N ASN A 70 9.03 6.45 -9.11
CA ASN A 70 8.25 7.17 -10.10
C ASN A 70 7.98 6.33 -11.36
N LEU A 71 8.95 5.52 -11.80
CA LEU A 71 8.76 4.58 -12.90
C LEU A 71 7.67 3.54 -12.56
N GLY A 72 7.67 2.98 -11.35
CA GLY A 72 6.62 2.09 -10.87
C GLY A 72 5.24 2.75 -10.86
N MET A 73 5.16 4.01 -10.43
CA MET A 73 3.92 4.79 -10.45
C MET A 73 3.40 5.07 -11.87
N VAL A 74 4.29 5.31 -12.83
CA VAL A 74 3.91 5.47 -14.24
C VAL A 74 3.35 4.17 -14.79
N TYR A 75 3.98 3.02 -14.51
CA TYR A 75 3.44 1.72 -14.91
C TYR A 75 2.11 1.40 -14.22
N LYS A 76 1.89 1.90 -12.99
CA LYS A 76 0.59 1.78 -12.31
C LYS A 76 -0.49 2.52 -13.07
N GLN A 77 -0.19 3.73 -13.57
CA GLN A 77 -1.12 4.52 -14.39
C GLN A 77 -1.38 3.86 -15.75
N LEU A 78 -0.37 3.20 -16.31
CA LEU A 78 -0.50 2.35 -17.51
C LEU A 78 -1.18 0.99 -17.23
N GLN A 79 -1.54 0.71 -15.99
CA GLN A 79 -2.13 -0.56 -15.53
C GLN A 79 -1.25 -1.81 -15.78
N ASP A 80 0.06 -1.62 -15.97
CA ASP A 80 1.04 -2.70 -16.04
C ASP A 80 1.52 -3.05 -14.63
N TYR A 81 0.67 -3.78 -13.91
CA TYR A 81 0.91 -4.14 -12.52
C TYR A 81 2.16 -5.02 -12.28
N PRO A 82 2.54 -5.94 -13.18
CA PRO A 82 3.82 -6.64 -13.07
C PRO A 82 5.03 -5.70 -13.06
N ARG A 83 5.07 -4.70 -13.96
CA ARG A 83 6.15 -3.69 -13.94
C ARG A 83 6.04 -2.74 -12.76
N THR A 84 4.83 -2.39 -12.33
CA THR A 84 4.65 -1.64 -11.06
C THR A 84 5.31 -2.37 -9.90
N GLU A 85 5.01 -3.66 -9.72
CA GLU A 85 5.61 -4.48 -8.67
C GLU A 85 7.13 -4.50 -8.77
N GLN A 86 7.67 -4.78 -9.97
CA GLN A 86 9.11 -4.86 -10.20
C GLN A 86 9.82 -3.57 -9.74
N TYR A 87 9.35 -2.40 -10.19
CA TYR A 87 10.01 -1.13 -9.92
C TYR A 87 9.77 -0.62 -8.50
N LEU A 88 8.59 -0.85 -7.92
CA LEU A 88 8.34 -0.50 -6.51
C LEU A 88 9.16 -1.39 -5.57
N ARG A 89 9.30 -2.70 -5.83
CA ARG A 89 10.20 -3.58 -5.04
C ARG A 89 11.66 -3.13 -5.17
N LYS A 90 12.09 -2.73 -6.36
CA LYS A 90 13.44 -2.19 -6.56
C LYS A 90 13.65 -0.92 -5.75
N ALA A 91 12.69 0.02 -5.79
CA ALA A 91 12.72 1.21 -4.95
C ALA A 91 12.79 0.85 -3.44
N ASN A 92 11.97 -0.09 -2.97
CA ASN A 92 11.97 -0.51 -1.56
C ASN A 92 13.27 -1.21 -1.12
N SER A 93 14.02 -1.81 -2.05
CA SER A 93 15.28 -2.50 -1.74
C SER A 93 16.43 -1.57 -1.35
N PHE A 94 16.31 -0.26 -1.61
CA PHE A 94 17.34 0.70 -1.27
C PHE A 94 17.34 1.04 0.23
N LYS A 95 18.52 1.45 0.72
CA LYS A 95 18.79 1.66 2.15
C LYS A 95 17.74 2.56 2.83
N PRO A 96 17.48 2.36 4.14
CA PRO A 96 16.48 3.14 4.88
C PRO A 96 16.67 4.66 4.91
N ASN A 97 17.82 5.18 4.46
CA ASN A 97 18.07 6.62 4.33
C ASN A 97 17.54 7.23 3.01
N ARG A 98 17.15 6.41 2.01
CA ARG A 98 16.66 6.89 0.71
C ARG A 98 15.20 7.33 0.75
N PHE A 99 14.42 6.70 1.61
CA PHE A 99 13.02 7.04 1.86
C PHE A 99 12.86 7.36 3.34
N THR A 100 11.99 8.31 3.67
CA THR A 100 11.48 8.42 5.04
C THR A 100 10.66 7.18 5.37
N SER A 101 10.42 6.91 6.66
CA SER A 101 9.52 5.82 7.05
C SER A 101 8.13 5.97 6.44
N GLU A 102 7.62 7.21 6.38
CA GLU A 102 6.32 7.49 5.75
C GLU A 102 6.33 7.20 4.23
N GLN A 103 7.40 7.57 3.51
CA GLN A 103 7.54 7.24 2.09
C GLN A 103 7.60 5.73 1.86
N ARG A 104 8.31 4.98 2.72
CA ARG A 104 8.30 3.50 2.67
C ARG A 104 6.91 2.93 2.86
N ASN A 105 6.18 3.41 3.86
CA ASN A 105 4.84 2.90 4.14
C ASN A 105 3.86 3.19 3.00
N ARG A 106 3.97 4.37 2.37
CA ARG A 106 3.21 4.70 1.15
C ARG A 106 3.60 3.80 -0.02
N LEU A 107 4.89 3.51 -0.20
CA LEU A 107 5.35 2.57 -1.22
C LEU A 107 4.77 1.17 -0.97
N LEU A 108 4.82 0.67 0.28
CA LEU A 108 4.23 -0.61 0.66
C LEU A 108 2.74 -0.67 0.34
N TYR A 109 2.00 0.40 0.66
CA TYR A 109 0.59 0.53 0.28
C TYR A 109 0.40 0.41 -1.24
N GLU A 110 1.17 1.15 -2.04
CA GLU A 110 1.07 1.12 -3.51
C GLU A 110 1.44 -0.24 -4.12
N LEU A 111 2.47 -0.88 -3.55
CA LEU A 111 2.87 -2.23 -3.93
C LEU A 111 1.76 -3.24 -3.62
N ALA A 112 1.11 -3.12 -2.46
CA ALA A 112 -0.01 -3.98 -2.11
C ALA A 112 -1.21 -3.84 -3.07
N LEU A 113 -1.50 -2.62 -3.54
CA LEU A 113 -2.53 -2.40 -4.57
C LEU A 113 -2.16 -3.08 -5.89
N ALA A 114 -0.90 -3.01 -6.30
CA ALA A 114 -0.42 -3.70 -7.50
C ALA A 114 -0.52 -5.23 -7.36
N LEU A 115 -0.18 -5.78 -6.19
CA LEU A 115 -0.30 -7.21 -5.89
C LEU A 115 -1.76 -7.67 -5.91
N LYS A 116 -2.67 -6.89 -5.33
CA LYS A 116 -4.12 -7.14 -5.37
C LYS A 116 -4.64 -7.20 -6.80
N LYS A 117 -4.22 -6.28 -7.68
CA LYS A 117 -4.59 -6.29 -9.11
C LYS A 117 -4.07 -7.51 -9.86
N GLN A 118 -2.96 -8.09 -9.41
CA GLN A 118 -2.40 -9.35 -9.90
C GLN A 118 -3.01 -10.60 -9.23
N LYS A 119 -4.03 -10.45 -8.38
CA LYS A 119 -4.65 -11.53 -7.59
C LYS A 119 -3.70 -12.23 -6.62
N LYS A 120 -2.59 -11.58 -6.25
CA LYS A 120 -1.64 -12.06 -5.23
C LYS A 120 -2.13 -11.66 -3.84
N ALA A 121 -3.27 -12.22 -3.42
CA ALA A 121 -4.03 -11.76 -2.27
C ALA A 121 -3.26 -11.87 -0.94
N ALA A 122 -2.55 -12.98 -0.69
CA ALA A 122 -1.82 -13.16 0.57
C ALA A 122 -0.69 -12.13 0.76
N GLU A 123 0.07 -11.84 -0.30
CA GLU A 123 1.12 -10.82 -0.24
C GLU A 123 0.54 -9.42 -0.09
N ALA A 124 -0.56 -9.12 -0.81
CA ALA A 124 -1.25 -7.84 -0.70
C ALA A 124 -1.79 -7.61 0.73
N GLU A 125 -2.37 -8.63 1.36
CA GLU A 125 -2.84 -8.55 2.74
C GLU A 125 -1.69 -8.25 3.70
N SER A 126 -0.58 -8.99 3.59
CA SER A 126 0.59 -8.78 4.45
C SER A 126 1.13 -7.35 4.34
N MET A 127 1.26 -6.83 3.12
CA MET A 127 1.77 -5.47 2.88
C MET A 127 0.78 -4.38 3.30
N LEU A 128 -0.52 -4.57 3.13
CA LEU A 128 -1.53 -3.63 3.61
C LEU A 128 -1.52 -3.53 5.14
N ARG A 129 -1.37 -4.67 5.84
CA ARG A 129 -1.26 -4.71 7.31
C ARG A 129 -0.01 -3.98 7.79
N GLU A 130 1.14 -4.25 7.17
CA GLU A 130 2.40 -3.58 7.49
C GLU A 130 2.31 -2.07 7.23
N ALA A 131 1.79 -1.67 6.08
CA ALA A 131 1.59 -0.26 5.75
C ALA A 131 0.64 0.40 6.77
N LYS A 132 -0.54 -0.16 7.02
CA LYS A 132 -1.52 0.39 7.98
C LYS A 132 -0.91 0.62 9.36
N ALA A 133 -0.14 -0.34 9.87
CA ALA A 133 0.46 -0.28 11.19
C ALA A 133 1.45 0.88 11.35
N ASN A 134 2.09 1.32 10.26
CA ASN A 134 3.17 2.30 10.30
C ASN A 134 2.82 3.66 9.68
N ILE A 135 1.74 3.76 8.89
CA ILE A 135 1.28 5.03 8.31
C ILE A 135 0.78 5.97 9.42
N THR A 136 1.31 7.20 9.42
CA THR A 136 0.88 8.24 10.36
C THR A 136 -0.22 9.13 9.78
N ASP A 137 -0.27 9.28 8.46
CA ASP A 137 -1.34 10.01 7.76
C ASP A 137 -2.70 9.30 7.92
N LYS A 138 -3.63 9.95 8.64
CA LYS A 138 -4.93 9.34 8.96
C LYS A 138 -5.71 8.92 7.72
N LYS A 139 -5.69 9.76 6.67
CA LYS A 139 -6.45 9.50 5.44
C LYS A 139 -5.90 8.27 4.72
N LEU A 140 -4.59 8.18 4.52
CA LEU A 140 -3.96 7.04 3.87
C LEU A 140 -4.09 5.76 4.72
N ARG A 141 -4.02 5.87 6.05
CA ARG A 141 -4.25 4.73 6.95
C ARG A 141 -5.70 4.24 6.86
N SER A 142 -6.67 5.13 6.78
CA SER A 142 -8.07 4.77 6.53
C SER A 142 -8.23 4.10 5.15
N MET A 143 -7.59 4.63 4.10
CA MET A 143 -7.59 3.99 2.78
C MET A 143 -6.97 2.57 2.80
N ALA A 144 -5.89 2.36 3.56
CA ALA A 144 -5.31 1.04 3.75
C ALA A 144 -6.29 0.06 4.42
N SER A 145 -7.01 0.51 5.45
CA SER A 145 -8.11 -0.26 6.06
C SER A 145 -9.22 -0.60 5.07
N PHE A 146 -9.63 0.35 4.24
CA PHE A 146 -10.65 0.10 3.23
C PHE A 146 -10.21 -0.98 2.23
N GLU A 147 -8.98 -0.88 1.73
CA GLU A 147 -8.45 -1.83 0.74
C GLU A 147 -8.22 -3.23 1.33
N LEU A 148 -7.81 -3.31 2.61
CA LEU A 148 -7.70 -4.54 3.37
C LEU A 148 -9.07 -5.16 3.64
N GLY A 149 -10.04 -4.37 4.10
CA GLY A 149 -11.42 -4.82 4.30
C GLY A 149 -12.04 -5.38 3.03
N LYS A 150 -11.84 -4.72 1.87
CA LYS A 150 -12.27 -5.24 0.56
C LYS A 150 -11.59 -6.56 0.20
N LEU A 151 -10.28 -6.67 0.44
CA LEU A 151 -9.52 -7.90 0.16
C LEU A 151 -10.01 -9.08 1.02
N LEU A 152 -10.27 -8.83 2.31
CA LEU A 152 -10.83 -9.82 3.24
C LEU A 152 -12.25 -10.23 2.85
N PHE A 153 -13.06 -9.28 2.41
CA PHE A 153 -14.41 -9.54 1.91
C PHE A 153 -14.38 -10.43 0.66
N GLU A 154 -13.51 -10.13 -0.31
CA GLU A 154 -13.27 -10.97 -1.50
C GLU A 154 -12.77 -12.38 -1.15
N ALA A 155 -12.07 -12.54 -0.04
CA ALA A 155 -11.62 -13.82 0.51
C ALA A 155 -12.69 -14.55 1.35
N ASN A 156 -13.95 -14.07 1.35
CA ASN A 156 -15.05 -14.58 2.17
C ASN A 156 -14.79 -14.55 3.69
N ARG A 157 -13.84 -13.74 4.15
CA ARG A 157 -13.55 -13.50 5.57
C ARG A 157 -14.37 -12.30 6.06
N VAL A 158 -15.70 -12.43 5.98
CA VAL A 158 -16.65 -11.32 6.12
C VAL A 158 -16.58 -10.66 7.51
N ALA A 159 -16.37 -11.43 8.57
CA ALA A 159 -16.23 -10.90 9.93
C ALA A 159 -14.97 -10.00 10.05
N ASP A 160 -13.81 -10.51 9.62
CA ASP A 160 -12.55 -9.75 9.60
C ASP A 160 -12.66 -8.49 8.73
N ALA A 161 -13.33 -8.61 7.58
CA ALA A 161 -13.58 -7.48 6.68
C ALA A 161 -14.39 -6.39 7.39
N LEU A 162 -15.47 -6.77 8.07
CA LEU A 162 -16.34 -5.82 8.77
C LEU A 162 -15.61 -5.09 9.90
N GLU A 163 -14.79 -5.81 10.67
CA GLU A 163 -13.96 -5.21 11.73
C GLU A 163 -13.01 -4.17 11.13
N GLU A 164 -12.29 -4.54 10.07
CA GLU A 164 -11.31 -3.68 9.43
C GLU A 164 -11.95 -2.45 8.77
N LEU A 165 -13.12 -2.62 8.15
CA LEU A 165 -13.87 -1.51 7.55
C LEU A 165 -14.36 -0.52 8.61
N ARG A 166 -14.84 -1.02 9.75
CA ARG A 166 -15.23 -0.16 10.89
C ARG A 166 -14.02 0.54 11.50
N ASP A 167 -12.85 -0.10 11.51
CA ASP A 167 -11.60 0.52 11.94
C ASP A 167 -11.21 1.70 11.04
N GLY A 168 -11.18 1.50 9.73
CA GLY A 168 -10.92 2.55 8.75
C GLY A 168 -11.89 3.73 8.88
N GLN A 169 -13.18 3.43 9.03
CA GLN A 169 -14.23 4.45 9.24
C GLN A 169 -13.99 5.30 10.50
N ARG A 170 -13.48 4.71 11.59
CA ARG A 170 -13.16 5.43 12.83
C ARG A 170 -11.89 6.28 12.70
N ILE A 171 -10.91 5.83 11.93
CA ILE A 171 -9.64 6.54 11.73
C ILE A 171 -9.85 7.90 11.06
N ASP A 172 -10.73 7.96 10.05
CA ASP A 172 -11.04 9.17 9.31
C ASP A 172 -12.55 9.30 9.07
N ALA A 173 -13.20 10.12 9.90
CA ALA A 173 -14.64 10.35 9.79
C ALA A 173 -15.07 11.00 8.46
N SER A 174 -14.17 11.71 7.76
CA SER A 174 -14.48 12.29 6.44
C SER A 174 -14.61 11.22 5.35
N SER A 175 -14.10 10.01 5.61
CA SER A 175 -14.13 8.88 4.69
C SER A 175 -15.37 7.99 4.84
N GLN A 176 -16.30 8.30 5.76
CA GLN A 176 -17.45 7.44 6.10
C GLN A 176 -18.26 6.96 4.89
N THR A 177 -18.44 7.81 3.88
CA THR A 177 -19.20 7.47 2.66
C THR A 177 -18.55 6.31 1.89
N TYR A 178 -17.23 6.19 1.89
CA TYR A 178 -16.51 5.12 1.19
C TYR A 178 -16.78 3.75 1.83
N PHE A 179 -16.91 3.71 3.16
CA PHE A 179 -17.10 2.46 3.91
C PHE A 179 -18.55 2.00 3.97
N LYS A 180 -19.50 2.95 4.01
CA LYS A 180 -20.91 2.69 4.32
C LYS A 180 -21.50 1.53 3.50
N ASN A 181 -21.33 1.57 2.18
CA ASN A 181 -21.92 0.56 1.29
C ASN A 181 -21.32 -0.83 1.55
N LEU A 182 -19.99 -0.92 1.68
CA LEU A 182 -19.33 -2.21 1.89
C LEU A 182 -19.56 -2.76 3.30
N ILE A 183 -19.63 -1.90 4.31
CA ILE A 183 -20.04 -2.29 5.68
C ILE A 183 -21.44 -2.88 5.65
N GLN A 184 -22.40 -2.21 5.02
CA GLN A 184 -23.79 -2.69 4.93
C GLN A 184 -23.87 -4.04 4.21
N ILE A 185 -23.12 -4.21 3.13
CA ILE A 185 -23.03 -5.49 2.40
C ILE A 185 -22.41 -6.57 3.30
N ALA A 186 -21.33 -6.26 4.03
CA ALA A 186 -20.67 -7.20 4.93
C ALA A 186 -21.58 -7.61 6.11
N GLU A 187 -22.28 -6.66 6.72
CA GLU A 187 -23.25 -6.91 7.80
C GLU A 187 -24.38 -7.83 7.33
N ARG A 188 -24.93 -7.58 6.14
CA ARG A 188 -25.98 -8.43 5.55
C ARG A 188 -25.46 -9.84 5.25
N ASN A 189 -24.27 -9.96 4.67
CA ASN A 189 -23.66 -11.28 4.42
C ASN A 189 -23.45 -12.06 5.71
N LEU A 190 -22.96 -11.39 6.77
CA LEU A 190 -22.73 -12.03 8.07
C LEU A 190 -24.06 -12.46 8.72
N ALA A 191 -25.12 -11.64 8.60
CA ALA A 191 -26.44 -11.99 9.10
C ALA A 191 -27.06 -13.17 8.35
N LEU A 192 -26.94 -13.21 7.02
CA LEU A 192 -27.38 -14.33 6.19
C LEU A 192 -26.62 -15.62 6.54
N GLN A 193 -25.32 -15.52 6.77
CA GLN A 193 -24.51 -16.66 7.20
C GLN A 193 -24.97 -17.20 8.56
N ALA A 194 -25.19 -16.31 9.54
CA ALA A 194 -25.71 -16.72 10.85
C ALA A 194 -27.12 -17.35 10.77
N GLN A 195 -28.00 -16.84 9.91
CA GLN A 195 -29.31 -17.44 9.66
C GLN A 195 -29.19 -18.83 9.04
N TYR A 196 -28.28 -19.00 8.09
CA TYR A 196 -28.02 -20.30 7.45
C TYR A 196 -27.48 -21.33 8.45
N ASP A 197 -26.54 -20.91 9.30
CA ASP A 197 -25.99 -21.76 10.37
C ASP A 197 -27.09 -22.19 11.36
N ARG A 198 -27.96 -21.26 11.76
CA ARG A 198 -29.12 -21.55 12.61
C ARG A 198 -30.10 -22.52 11.95
N ALA A 199 -30.41 -22.31 10.66
CA ALA A 199 -31.30 -23.20 9.90
C ALA A 199 -30.75 -24.63 9.86
N THR A 200 -29.45 -24.76 9.59
CA THR A 200 -28.74 -26.05 9.56
C THR A 200 -28.69 -26.72 10.93
N GLN A 201 -28.56 -25.96 12.01
CA GLN A 201 -28.62 -26.49 13.38
C GLN A 201 -30.03 -26.96 13.75
N ALA A 202 -31.06 -26.19 13.42
CA ALA A 202 -32.46 -26.55 13.64
C ALA A 202 -32.81 -27.85 12.89
N GLU A 203 -32.35 -28.00 11.64
CA GLU A 203 -32.50 -29.22 10.85
C GLU A 203 -31.86 -30.44 11.56
N LYS A 204 -30.63 -30.30 12.06
CA LYS A 204 -29.94 -31.36 12.82
C LYS A 204 -30.66 -31.74 14.13
N ARG A 205 -31.38 -30.80 14.74
CA ARG A 205 -32.20 -31.04 15.94
C ARG A 205 -33.58 -31.63 15.63
N GLY A 206 -33.96 -31.75 14.34
CA GLY A 206 -35.29 -32.18 13.93
C GLY A 206 -36.37 -31.09 14.03
N GLU A 207 -35.98 -29.83 14.17
CA GLU A 207 -36.86 -28.66 14.23
C GLU A 207 -37.23 -28.18 12.81
N TRP A 208 -37.86 -29.07 12.02
CA TRP A 208 -38.07 -28.88 10.58
C TRP A 208 -38.88 -27.62 10.21
N GLN A 209 -39.81 -27.21 11.06
CA GLN A 209 -40.60 -25.99 10.85
C GLN A 209 -39.74 -24.73 10.95
N GLU A 210 -38.87 -24.66 11.97
CA GLU A 210 -37.93 -23.55 12.13
C GLU A 210 -36.91 -23.52 10.99
N ALA A 211 -36.32 -24.67 10.66
CA ALA A 211 -35.38 -24.78 9.55
C ALA A 211 -36.00 -24.30 8.22
N ARG A 212 -37.21 -24.77 7.88
CA ARG A 212 -37.93 -24.36 6.67
C ARG A 212 -38.24 -22.86 6.65
N ALA A 213 -38.67 -22.29 7.78
CA ALA A 213 -38.94 -20.86 7.89
C ALA A 213 -37.67 -20.03 7.63
N LEU A 214 -36.54 -20.40 8.25
CA LEU A 214 -35.26 -19.72 8.07
C LEU A 214 -34.75 -19.84 6.63
N PHE A 215 -34.79 -21.03 6.01
CA PHE A 215 -34.38 -21.19 4.61
C PHE A 215 -35.25 -20.37 3.65
N THR A 216 -36.56 -20.27 3.91
CA THR A 216 -37.48 -19.46 3.11
C THR A 216 -37.13 -17.97 3.22
N GLN A 217 -36.85 -17.49 4.43
CA GLN A 217 -36.43 -16.11 4.67
C GLN A 217 -35.08 -15.78 4.01
N ILE A 218 -34.13 -16.71 4.00
CA ILE A 218 -32.86 -16.55 3.31
C ILE A 218 -33.09 -16.44 1.80
N GLN A 219 -33.98 -17.26 1.23
CA GLN A 219 -34.27 -17.26 -0.21
C GLN A 219 -34.92 -15.95 -0.67
N THR A 220 -35.87 -15.41 0.11
CA THR A 220 -36.48 -14.11 -0.21
C THR A 220 -35.47 -12.99 -0.10
N GLN A 221 -34.66 -12.96 0.97
CA GLN A 221 -33.61 -11.96 1.11
C GLN A 221 -32.62 -12.02 -0.04
N LYS A 222 -32.11 -13.21 -0.42
CA LYS A 222 -31.17 -13.39 -1.55
C LYS A 222 -31.70 -12.89 -2.89
N ALA A 223 -33.00 -13.02 -3.16
CA ALA A 223 -33.61 -12.52 -4.39
C ALA A 223 -33.46 -11.00 -4.53
N ASP A 224 -33.56 -10.27 -3.42
CA ASP A 224 -33.38 -8.81 -3.39
C ASP A 224 -31.91 -8.36 -3.58
N PHE A 225 -30.93 -9.27 -3.61
CA PHE A 225 -29.50 -8.94 -3.78
C PHE A 225 -29.00 -9.02 -5.22
N ASN A 226 -29.66 -9.74 -6.13
CA ASN A 226 -29.20 -9.85 -7.52
C ASN A 226 -29.49 -8.58 -8.36
N ASP A 227 -30.24 -7.62 -7.81
CA ASP A 227 -30.69 -6.38 -8.47
C ASP A 227 -29.90 -5.12 -8.04
N VAL A 228 -28.75 -5.26 -7.36
CA VAL A 228 -27.89 -4.14 -6.89
C VAL A 228 -26.46 -4.30 -7.37
#